data_AF-A0A2E9U4I2-F1
#
_entry.id   AF-A0A2E9U4I2-F1
#
_cell.length_a   1.000
_cell.length_b   1.000
_cell.length_c   1.000
_cell.angle_alpha   90.00
_cell.angle_beta   90.00
_cell.angle_gamma   90.00
#
_symmetry.space_group_name_H-M   'P 1'
#
loop_
_entity.id
_entity.type
_entity.pdbx_description
1 polymer ?
#
loop_
_entity_poly.entity_id
_entity_poly.type
_entity_poly.pdbx_seq_one_letter_code
_entity_poly.pdbx_strand_id
1 'polypeptide(L)'
;MIKNKKSLFFGVVPLVVLALSVFLFFVVFVGSSYIFKMVFKSSGDSYTRDFEGFVDDINRLGLGVSPPDLIKLKKKSAIIGFSKGADIYECIDCYSSKIQHINVLKPQKQECENNACVCLCIENFQFAEYEGDPIKYGFCPKFECKELEQNIIEEASIPGGGYWKNGFLFANDVSEANGLRDFNPQIDPLIVEKRQNIVGICSRDMLEYRAGLGFDSCIITAYDLAKKLEGQDKPDEAIEKYSDFIANHESGREVENSLFRIGNIYMEQNKYQLAENIFLKLVNEHPNTHHKTKSIENLNELGVSVPEISEEDDVETETTA
;
A
#
# COMPACT_ATOMS: atom_id res chain seq x y z
N MET A 1 24.70 5.38 -79.47
CA MET A 1 25.46 4.39 -78.66
C MET A 1 26.50 5.14 -77.83
N ILE A 2 26.29 5.32 -76.53
CA ILE A 2 27.34 5.72 -75.58
C ILE A 2 27.19 4.82 -74.36
N LYS A 3 28.15 3.89 -74.17
CA LYS A 3 28.25 3.03 -72.97
C LYS A 3 29.07 3.79 -71.93
N ASN A 4 28.41 4.21 -70.84
CA ASN A 4 29.05 4.90 -69.72
C ASN A 4 29.46 3.86 -68.67
N LYS A 5 30.77 3.63 -68.53
CA LYS A 5 31.35 2.70 -67.55
C LYS A 5 31.76 3.51 -66.32
N LYS A 6 30.83 3.75 -65.40
CA LYS A 6 31.17 4.33 -64.08
C LYS A 6 31.83 3.25 -63.25
N SER A 7 33.16 3.33 -63.12
CA SER A 7 33.93 2.51 -62.19
C SER A 7 33.58 2.88 -60.76
N LEU A 8 33.04 1.91 -60.04
CA LEU A 8 32.69 1.97 -58.63
C LEU A 8 33.99 1.98 -57.80
N PHE A 9 34.60 3.15 -57.64
CA PHE A 9 35.68 3.34 -56.67
C PHE A 9 35.04 3.44 -55.28
N PHE A 10 34.77 2.29 -54.65
CA PHE A 10 34.61 2.24 -53.20
C PHE A 10 35.99 2.55 -52.60
N GLY A 11 36.25 3.83 -52.38
CA GLY A 11 37.45 4.29 -51.70
C GLY A 11 37.54 3.65 -50.33
N VAL A 12 38.76 3.37 -49.88
CA VAL A 12 39.07 2.83 -48.55
C VAL A 12 38.51 3.74 -47.43
N VAL A 13 38.32 5.03 -47.74
CA VAL A 13 37.88 6.08 -46.80
C VAL A 13 36.51 5.79 -46.16
N PRO A 14 35.41 5.56 -46.89
CA PRO A 14 34.12 5.22 -46.28
C PRO A 14 34.14 3.97 -45.41
N LEU A 15 34.98 2.97 -45.72
CA LEU A 15 35.14 1.76 -44.90
C LEU A 15 35.82 2.07 -43.56
N VAL A 16 36.86 2.91 -43.57
CA VAL A 16 37.55 3.35 -42.34
C VAL A 16 36.64 4.22 -41.47
N VAL A 17 35.84 5.11 -42.08
CA VAL A 17 34.87 5.94 -41.36
C VAL A 17 33.77 5.07 -40.72
N LEU A 18 33.25 4.07 -41.44
CA LEU A 18 32.26 3.15 -40.89
C LEU A 18 32.83 2.35 -39.70
N ALA A 19 34.06 1.84 -39.82
CA ALA A 19 34.72 1.08 -38.76
C ALA A 19 34.96 1.93 -37.51
N LEU A 20 35.41 3.18 -37.67
CA LEU A 20 35.58 4.13 -36.57
C LEU A 20 34.26 4.48 -35.88
N SER A 21 33.19 4.68 -36.65
CA SER A 21 31.86 4.96 -36.10
C SER A 21 31.30 3.78 -35.29
N VAL A 22 31.47 2.54 -35.78
CA VAL A 22 31.06 1.33 -35.03
C VAL A 22 31.91 1.16 -33.76
N PHE A 23 33.22 1.40 -33.84
CA PHE A 23 34.09 1.33 -32.67
C PHE A 23 33.74 2.39 -31.62
N LEU A 24 33.51 3.64 -32.02
CA LEU A 24 33.06 4.70 -31.12
C LEU A 24 31.69 4.37 -30.51
N PHE A 25 30.77 3.81 -31.29
CA PHE A 25 29.48 3.35 -30.77
C PHE A 25 29.67 2.27 -29.70
N PHE A 26 30.55 1.28 -29.93
CA PHE A 26 30.86 0.25 -28.94
C PHE A 26 31.55 0.82 -27.71
N VAL A 27 32.54 1.72 -27.85
CA VAL A 27 33.23 2.33 -26.70
C VAL A 27 32.27 3.21 -25.91
N VAL A 28 31.42 3.99 -26.57
CA VAL A 28 30.42 4.84 -25.90
C VAL A 28 29.34 3.99 -25.26
N PHE A 29 28.76 2.99 -25.92
CA PHE A 29 27.65 2.21 -25.33
C PHE A 29 28.12 1.15 -24.33
N VAL A 30 29.21 0.42 -24.61
CA VAL A 30 29.75 -0.57 -23.67
C VAL A 30 30.48 0.12 -22.53
N GLY A 31 31.25 1.17 -22.82
CA GLY A 31 31.89 2.00 -21.80
C GLY A 31 30.89 2.79 -20.95
N SER A 32 29.83 3.36 -21.55
CA SER A 32 28.71 3.97 -20.82
C SER A 32 28.00 2.95 -19.96
N SER A 33 27.71 1.73 -20.45
CA SER A 33 27.09 0.70 -19.61
C SER A 33 27.96 0.37 -18.39
N TYR A 34 29.28 0.34 -18.55
CA TYR A 34 30.21 0.07 -17.46
C TYR A 34 30.35 1.25 -16.49
N ILE A 35 30.48 2.48 -17.00
CA ILE A 35 30.56 3.70 -16.18
C ILE A 35 29.22 3.98 -15.51
N PHE A 36 28.08 3.76 -16.17
CA PHE A 36 26.75 3.85 -15.58
C PHE A 36 26.60 2.81 -14.48
N LYS A 37 27.04 1.56 -14.70
CA LYS A 37 27.11 0.56 -13.63
C LYS A 37 28.10 0.90 -12.52
N MET A 38 29.08 1.79 -12.70
CA MET A 38 30.08 2.13 -11.68
C MET A 38 29.69 3.40 -10.90
N VAL A 39 29.20 4.42 -11.60
CA VAL A 39 28.65 5.67 -11.06
C VAL A 39 27.33 5.41 -10.34
N PHE A 40 26.47 4.54 -10.88
CA PHE A 40 25.21 4.15 -10.25
C PHE A 40 25.28 2.84 -9.44
N LYS A 41 26.44 2.13 -9.38
CA LYS A 41 26.64 1.07 -8.36
C LYS A 41 26.81 1.64 -6.97
N SER A 42 27.32 2.86 -6.85
CA SER A 42 27.62 3.44 -5.53
C SER A 42 26.39 3.98 -4.79
N SER A 43 25.23 4.03 -5.45
CA SER A 43 23.95 4.41 -4.82
C SER A 43 23.07 3.23 -4.41
N GLY A 44 23.45 1.99 -4.75
CA GLY A 44 22.63 0.79 -4.54
C GLY A 44 22.82 0.08 -3.19
N ASP A 45 23.84 0.45 -2.41
CA ASP A 45 24.19 -0.25 -1.15
C ASP A 45 24.09 0.63 0.11
N SER A 46 23.67 1.91 -0.01
CA SER A 46 23.95 2.92 1.03
C SER A 46 22.75 3.41 1.86
N TYR A 47 21.55 2.87 1.67
CA TYR A 47 20.38 3.28 2.47
C TYR A 47 19.87 2.16 3.37
N THR A 48 20.76 1.34 3.91
CA THR A 48 20.38 0.45 5.01
C THR A 48 20.21 1.28 6.27
N ARG A 49 18.98 1.67 6.59
CA ARG A 49 18.67 2.27 7.90
C ARG A 49 18.72 1.22 8.98
N ASP A 50 19.03 1.65 10.20
CA ASP A 50 18.80 0.82 11.37
C ASP A 50 17.30 0.76 11.70
N PHE A 51 16.97 -0.10 12.64
CA PHE A 51 15.59 -0.32 13.05
C PHE A 51 14.94 0.92 13.69
N GLU A 52 15.72 1.73 14.40
CA GLU A 52 15.19 2.95 15.02
C GLU A 52 14.81 3.98 13.95
N GLY A 53 15.69 4.20 12.98
CA GLY A 53 15.41 5.06 11.83
C GLY A 53 14.17 4.63 11.06
N PHE A 54 14.00 3.32 10.85
CA PHE A 54 12.80 2.76 10.21
C PHE A 54 11.50 3.15 10.93
N VAL A 55 11.48 3.00 12.26
CA VAL A 55 10.28 3.31 13.06
C VAL A 55 10.04 4.83 13.13
N ASP A 56 11.10 5.61 13.29
CA ASP A 56 11.03 7.07 13.26
C ASP A 56 10.43 7.58 11.94
N ASP A 57 10.80 6.97 10.81
CA ASP A 57 10.24 7.33 9.51
C ASP A 57 8.75 7.02 9.41
N ILE A 58 8.29 5.89 9.95
CA ILE A 58 6.87 5.54 9.98
C ILE A 58 6.09 6.61 10.74
N ASN A 59 6.57 6.97 11.94
CA ASN A 59 5.90 7.96 12.80
C ASN A 59 5.90 9.36 12.14
N ARG A 60 7.01 9.75 11.52
CA ARG A 60 7.16 11.04 10.81
C ARG A 60 6.46 11.10 9.45
N LEU A 61 6.06 9.96 8.89
CA LEU A 61 5.40 9.91 7.59
C LEU A 61 4.13 10.76 7.64
N GLY A 62 3.96 11.66 6.68
CA GLY A 62 2.69 12.32 6.43
C GLY A 62 1.67 11.36 5.80
N LEU A 63 0.53 11.86 5.35
CA LEU A 63 -0.37 11.05 4.53
C LEU A 63 0.32 10.68 3.21
N GLY A 64 0.19 9.41 2.78
CA GLY A 64 0.74 8.92 1.52
C GLY A 64 1.72 7.76 1.67
N VAL A 65 2.62 7.62 0.69
CA VAL A 65 3.53 6.47 0.55
C VAL A 65 4.97 6.90 0.74
N SER A 66 5.74 6.12 1.50
CA SER A 66 7.17 6.33 1.72
C SER A 66 8.00 6.01 0.47
N PRO A 67 9.21 6.58 0.34
CA PRO A 67 10.19 6.08 -0.61
C PRO A 67 10.52 4.59 -0.36
N PRO A 68 10.78 3.79 -1.41
CA PRO A 68 10.88 2.33 -1.33
C PRO A 68 12.26 1.82 -0.87
N ASP A 69 12.84 2.33 0.23
CA ASP A 69 14.15 1.91 0.74
C ASP A 69 14.26 2.18 2.25
N LEU A 70 13.52 1.41 3.05
CA LEU A 70 13.34 1.73 4.47
C LEU A 70 14.14 0.84 5.43
N ILE A 71 14.28 -0.46 5.17
CA ILE A 71 15.06 -1.36 6.04
C ILE A 71 15.58 -2.58 5.28
N LYS A 72 16.81 -3.01 5.58
CA LYS A 72 17.38 -4.28 5.09
C LYS A 72 17.55 -5.26 6.23
N LEU A 73 16.86 -6.39 6.13
CA LEU A 73 16.88 -7.43 7.14
C LEU A 73 18.12 -8.32 6.99
N LYS A 74 18.72 -8.71 8.12
CA LYS A 74 19.79 -9.72 8.15
C LYS A 74 19.22 -11.10 7.82
N LYS A 75 20.09 -12.04 7.43
CA LYS A 75 19.69 -13.43 7.21
C LYS A 75 19.05 -14.00 8.48
N LYS A 76 17.91 -14.68 8.36
CA LYS A 76 17.13 -15.21 9.50
C LYS A 76 16.68 -14.12 10.48
N SER A 77 16.54 -12.87 10.05
CA SER A 77 15.90 -11.82 10.84
C SER A 77 14.48 -11.58 10.32
N ALA A 78 13.62 -11.00 11.14
CA ALA A 78 12.24 -10.69 10.76
C ALA A 78 11.80 -9.36 11.36
N ILE A 79 10.94 -8.64 10.66
CA ILE A 79 10.21 -7.50 11.18
C ILE A 79 8.73 -7.84 11.25
N ILE A 80 8.14 -7.61 12.40
CA ILE A 80 6.75 -7.95 12.71
C ILE A 80 6.06 -6.69 13.20
N GLY A 81 4.92 -6.36 12.61
CA GLY A 81 4.02 -5.34 13.13
C GLY A 81 2.89 -6.00 13.92
N PHE A 82 2.50 -5.37 15.02
CA PHE A 82 1.33 -5.72 15.81
C PHE A 82 0.38 -4.53 15.88
N SER A 83 -0.87 -4.73 15.49
CA SER A 83 -1.93 -3.73 15.67
C SER A 83 -2.15 -3.40 17.15
N LYS A 84 -2.75 -2.25 17.42
CA LYS A 84 -3.06 -1.77 18.77
C LYS A 84 -3.96 -2.78 19.48
N GLY A 85 -3.56 -3.19 20.69
CA GLY A 85 -4.29 -4.17 21.51
C GLY A 85 -4.16 -5.62 21.05
N ALA A 86 -3.43 -5.90 19.96
CA ALA A 86 -3.18 -7.26 19.53
C ALA A 86 -1.97 -7.87 20.25
N ASP A 87 -2.15 -9.09 20.76
CA ASP A 87 -1.07 -9.91 21.34
C ASP A 87 -0.50 -10.93 20.36
N ILE A 88 -1.16 -11.10 19.21
CA ILE A 88 -0.82 -12.13 18.23
C ILE A 88 -0.99 -11.57 16.83
N TYR A 89 0.04 -11.76 16.01
CA TYR A 89 -0.08 -11.65 14.56
C TYR A 89 -0.51 -13.01 14.00
N GLU A 90 -1.46 -13.01 13.08
CA GLU A 90 -1.96 -14.23 12.44
C GLU A 90 -1.85 -14.13 10.92
N CYS A 91 -1.52 -15.25 10.28
CA CYS A 91 -1.53 -15.41 8.83
C CYS A 91 -2.51 -16.53 8.51
N ILE A 92 -3.62 -16.23 7.83
CA ILE A 92 -4.68 -17.20 7.50
C ILE A 92 -4.65 -17.49 5.99
N ASP A 93 -4.69 -18.77 5.64
CA ASP A 93 -4.65 -19.30 4.28
C ASP A 93 -3.42 -18.84 3.47
N CYS A 94 -2.31 -18.58 4.16
CA CYS A 94 -1.12 -18.01 3.53
C CYS A 94 -0.36 -19.00 2.63
N TYR A 95 -0.71 -20.29 2.65
CA TYR A 95 -0.03 -21.33 1.87
C TYR A 95 -1.01 -22.29 1.21
N SER A 96 -0.70 -22.65 -0.04
CA SER A 96 -1.60 -23.42 -0.91
C SER A 96 -1.56 -24.93 -0.72
N SER A 97 -0.81 -25.48 0.24
CA SER A 97 -0.60 -26.94 0.28
C SER A 97 -0.88 -27.64 1.61
N LYS A 98 -0.58 -27.08 2.79
CA LYS A 98 -0.85 -27.75 4.10
C LYS A 98 -0.99 -26.84 5.32
N ILE A 99 -0.36 -25.67 5.31
CA ILE A 99 -0.30 -24.79 6.47
C ILE A 99 -1.36 -23.73 6.27
N GLN A 100 -2.41 -23.82 7.05
CA GLN A 100 -3.47 -22.83 6.98
C GLN A 100 -3.08 -21.62 7.81
N HIS A 101 -2.48 -21.79 8.99
CA HIS A 101 -2.35 -20.72 9.96
C HIS A 101 -0.90 -20.54 10.49
N ILE A 102 -0.42 -19.29 10.54
CA ILE A 102 0.82 -18.91 11.23
C ILE A 102 0.50 -17.93 12.35
N ASN A 103 1.07 -18.16 13.53
CA ASN A 103 0.95 -17.30 14.68
C ASN A 103 2.30 -16.76 15.15
N VAL A 104 2.40 -15.47 15.41
CA VAL A 104 3.57 -14.86 16.07
C VAL A 104 3.10 -14.11 17.30
N LEU A 105 3.60 -14.49 18.48
CA LEU A 105 3.24 -13.83 19.72
C LEU A 105 4.01 -12.52 19.90
N LYS A 106 3.30 -11.48 20.32
CA LYS A 106 3.88 -10.21 20.70
C LYS A 106 4.77 -10.38 21.94
N PRO A 107 6.01 -9.89 21.92
CA PRO A 107 6.84 -9.91 23.11
C PRO A 107 6.24 -9.00 24.18
N GLN A 108 6.21 -9.48 25.43
CA GLN A 108 5.72 -8.74 26.59
C GLN A 108 6.71 -7.61 26.93
N LYS A 109 6.50 -6.45 26.30
CA LYS A 109 7.31 -5.24 26.45
C LYS A 109 6.41 -4.07 26.83
N GLN A 110 6.77 -3.38 27.91
CA GLN A 110 5.99 -2.25 28.45
C GLN A 110 5.76 -1.14 27.41
N GLU A 111 6.75 -0.88 26.55
CA GLU A 111 6.68 0.14 25.50
C GLU A 111 5.57 -0.11 24.47
N CYS A 112 5.08 -1.34 24.34
CA CYS A 112 4.08 -1.70 23.34
C CYS A 112 2.72 -2.13 23.94
N GLU A 113 2.50 -1.96 25.25
CA GLU A 113 1.33 -2.53 25.93
C GLU A 113 0.00 -2.00 25.38
N ASN A 114 -0.09 -0.69 25.11
CA ASN A 114 -1.33 -0.03 24.70
C ASN A 114 -1.32 0.56 23.28
N ASN A 115 -0.21 0.42 22.57
CA ASN A 115 0.00 1.00 21.24
C ASN A 115 0.26 -0.10 20.20
N ALA A 116 0.08 0.27 18.93
CA ALA A 116 0.62 -0.54 17.86
C ALA A 116 2.15 -0.56 17.95
N CYS A 117 2.76 -1.63 17.47
CA CYS A 117 4.16 -1.90 17.76
C CYS A 117 4.83 -2.53 16.55
N VAL A 118 6.06 -2.13 16.28
CA VAL A 118 6.93 -2.84 15.35
C VAL A 118 8.03 -3.50 16.16
N CYS A 119 8.31 -4.76 15.86
CA CYS A 119 9.36 -5.55 16.50
C CYS A 119 10.31 -6.12 15.44
N LEU A 120 11.60 -5.92 15.65
CA LEU A 120 12.68 -6.59 14.93
C LEU A 120 13.11 -7.83 15.72
N CYS A 121 12.94 -8.99 15.10
CA CYS A 121 13.67 -10.19 15.45
C CYS A 121 15.06 -10.15 14.80
N ILE A 122 16.11 -10.00 15.60
CA ILE A 122 17.46 -9.68 15.10
C ILE A 122 18.09 -10.85 14.34
N GLU A 123 17.87 -12.08 14.81
CA GLU A 123 18.49 -13.28 14.27
C GLU A 123 17.70 -14.53 14.68
N ASN A 124 17.93 -15.62 13.94
CA ASN A 124 17.38 -16.95 14.19
C ASN A 124 15.83 -16.97 14.24
N PHE A 125 15.17 -16.08 13.51
CA PHE A 125 13.74 -16.20 13.26
C PHE A 125 13.48 -17.48 12.46
N GLN A 126 12.53 -18.27 12.95
CA GLN A 126 12.12 -19.52 12.33
C GLN A 126 10.70 -19.87 12.74
N PHE A 127 10.03 -20.69 11.94
CA PHE A 127 8.77 -21.29 12.34
C PHE A 127 9.04 -22.62 13.06
N ALA A 128 8.34 -22.84 14.17
CA ALA A 128 8.27 -24.11 14.86
C ALA A 128 6.93 -24.79 14.54
N GLU A 129 6.99 -26.10 14.31
CA GLU A 129 5.83 -26.98 14.15
C GLU A 129 5.67 -27.80 15.44
N TYR A 130 4.43 -27.94 15.90
CA TYR A 130 4.08 -28.87 16.98
C TYR A 130 3.40 -30.09 16.37
N GLU A 131 3.78 -31.27 16.85
CA GLU A 131 3.24 -32.52 16.32
C GLU A 131 1.72 -32.57 16.49
N GLY A 132 0.99 -32.66 15.37
CA GLY A 132 -0.48 -32.67 15.35
C GLY A 132 -1.15 -31.29 15.30
N ASP A 133 -0.39 -30.19 15.30
CA ASP A 133 -0.93 -28.83 15.19
C ASP A 133 -0.84 -28.32 13.73
N PRO A 134 -1.95 -27.92 13.09
CA PRO A 134 -1.89 -27.27 11.77
C PRO A 134 -1.30 -25.85 11.82
N ILE A 135 -1.07 -25.29 13.02
CA ILE A 135 -0.56 -23.94 13.24
C ILE A 135 0.96 -23.97 13.37
N LYS A 136 1.64 -23.10 12.62
CA LYS A 136 3.06 -22.80 12.83
C LYS A 136 3.23 -21.60 13.73
N TYR A 137 4.21 -21.66 14.62
CA TYR A 137 4.52 -20.57 15.54
C TYR A 137 5.85 -19.91 15.16
N GLY A 138 5.85 -18.60 14.94
CA GLY A 138 7.09 -17.86 14.76
C GLY A 138 7.84 -17.78 16.09
N PHE A 139 9.07 -18.27 16.08
CA PHE A 139 9.99 -18.20 17.20
C PHE A 139 11.07 -17.17 16.93
N CYS A 140 11.29 -16.29 17.91
CA CYS A 140 12.40 -15.36 17.90
C CYS A 140 13.07 -15.31 19.29
N PRO A 141 14.38 -15.57 19.39
CA PRO A 141 15.07 -15.54 20.67
C PRO A 141 15.32 -14.12 21.18
N LYS A 142 15.42 -13.12 20.28
CA LYS A 142 15.75 -11.75 20.65
C LYS A 142 14.94 -10.74 19.82
N PHE A 143 14.06 -10.02 20.53
CA PHE A 143 13.28 -8.91 19.99
C PHE A 143 13.83 -7.56 20.45
N GLU A 144 13.81 -6.60 19.52
CA GLU A 144 13.82 -5.16 19.78
C GLU A 144 12.50 -4.60 19.26
N CYS A 145 11.77 -3.84 20.07
CA CYS A 145 10.46 -3.32 19.70
C CYS A 145 10.40 -1.83 19.93
N LYS A 146 9.54 -1.16 19.17
CA LYS A 146 9.22 0.26 19.31
C LYS A 146 7.73 0.45 19.05
N GLU A 147 7.14 1.39 19.77
CA GLU A 147 5.77 1.80 19.53
C GLU A 147 5.60 2.60 18.24
N LEU A 148 4.41 2.51 17.67
CA LEU A 148 3.93 3.40 16.63
C LEU A 148 2.88 4.34 17.21
N GLU A 149 2.90 5.59 16.75
CA GLU A 149 1.88 6.57 17.08
C GLU A 149 0.53 6.24 16.43
N GLN A 150 0.56 5.55 15.29
CA GLN A 150 -0.63 5.16 14.52
C GLN A 150 -0.86 3.66 14.56
N ASN A 151 -2.11 3.25 14.35
CA ASN A 151 -2.45 1.82 14.34
C ASN A 151 -1.88 1.15 13.08
N ILE A 152 -1.63 -0.16 13.14
CA ILE A 152 -1.29 -0.96 11.96
C ILE A 152 -2.58 -1.57 11.43
N ILE A 153 -2.71 -1.66 10.11
CA ILE A 153 -3.86 -2.29 9.45
C ILE A 153 -4.15 -3.67 10.06
N GLU A 154 -5.40 -3.88 10.47
CA GLU A 154 -5.82 -5.10 11.15
C GLU A 154 -5.94 -6.28 10.20
N GLU A 155 -6.19 -6.04 8.91
CA GLU A 155 -6.29 -7.11 7.91
C GLU A 155 -5.63 -6.71 6.59
N ALA A 156 -4.81 -7.59 6.02
CA ALA A 156 -4.13 -7.34 4.75
C ALA A 156 -4.09 -8.59 3.87
N SER A 157 -4.73 -8.54 2.70
CA SER A 157 -4.62 -9.62 1.70
C SER A 157 -3.19 -9.74 1.17
N ILE A 158 -2.75 -10.97 0.96
CA ILE A 158 -1.42 -11.31 0.45
C ILE A 158 -1.48 -12.07 -0.89
N PRO A 159 -0.39 -12.04 -1.67
CA PRO A 159 -0.26 -12.88 -2.86
C PRO A 159 -0.52 -14.35 -2.52
N GLY A 160 -1.35 -15.03 -3.33
CA GLY A 160 -1.63 -16.47 -3.16
C GLY A 160 -2.95 -16.82 -2.46
N GLY A 161 -3.74 -15.84 -2.03
CA GLY A 161 -5.14 -16.06 -1.61
C GLY A 161 -5.38 -16.12 -0.10
N GLY A 162 -4.37 -15.82 0.72
CA GLY A 162 -4.50 -15.66 2.16
C GLY A 162 -4.53 -14.20 2.60
N TYR A 163 -4.50 -13.99 3.90
CA TYR A 163 -4.47 -12.67 4.49
C TYR A 163 -3.80 -12.65 5.87
N TRP A 164 -3.24 -11.50 6.21
CA TRP A 164 -2.68 -11.22 7.52
C TRP A 164 -3.75 -10.61 8.41
N LYS A 165 -3.74 -10.98 9.69
CA LYS A 165 -4.51 -10.32 10.74
C LYS A 165 -3.58 -9.74 11.80
N ASN A 166 -4.04 -8.65 12.40
CA ASN A 166 -3.42 -7.97 13.55
C ASN A 166 -1.99 -7.47 13.29
N GLY A 167 -1.64 -7.21 12.03
CA GLY A 167 -0.36 -6.61 11.65
C GLY A 167 0.27 -7.19 10.39
N PHE A 168 1.61 -7.30 10.39
CA PHE A 168 2.37 -7.78 9.23
C PHE A 168 3.60 -8.60 9.66
N LEU A 169 4.13 -9.41 8.74
CA LEU A 169 5.36 -10.17 8.94
C LEU A 169 6.22 -10.18 7.68
N PHE A 170 7.47 -9.70 7.80
CA PHE A 170 8.50 -9.85 6.79
C PHE A 170 9.76 -10.49 7.39
N ALA A 171 10.09 -11.71 7.01
CA ALA A 171 11.29 -12.44 7.40
C ALA A 171 12.23 -12.73 6.22
N ASN A 172 13.53 -12.57 6.43
CA ASN A 172 14.55 -12.74 5.41
C ASN A 172 15.18 -14.13 5.48
N ASP A 173 15.27 -14.82 4.35
CA ASP A 173 15.77 -16.19 4.25
C ASP A 173 15.01 -17.17 5.17
N VAL A 174 13.71 -16.97 5.36
CA VAL A 174 12.84 -17.89 6.12
C VAL A 174 11.82 -18.46 5.16
N SER A 175 11.86 -19.79 4.99
CA SER A 175 10.92 -20.51 4.13
C SER A 175 9.51 -20.31 4.66
N GLU A 176 8.54 -20.17 3.76
CA GLU A 176 7.13 -19.98 4.11
C GLU A 176 6.89 -18.76 5.02
N ALA A 177 7.69 -17.71 4.86
CA ALA A 177 7.39 -16.41 5.42
C ALA A 177 6.85 -15.49 4.33
N ASN A 178 6.29 -14.34 4.73
CA ASN A 178 5.91 -13.22 3.86
C ASN A 178 4.75 -13.53 2.89
N GLY A 179 4.10 -14.70 3.01
CA GLY A 179 3.05 -15.11 2.08
C GLY A 179 3.55 -15.41 0.67
N LEU A 180 4.86 -15.62 0.46
CA LEU A 180 5.44 -15.91 -0.85
C LEU A 180 5.90 -17.38 -0.93
N ARG A 181 5.76 -17.99 -2.12
CA ARG A 181 6.17 -19.39 -2.35
C ARG A 181 7.69 -19.51 -2.48
N ASP A 182 8.22 -20.62 -1.97
CA ASP A 182 9.55 -21.20 -2.21
C ASP A 182 10.72 -20.22 -2.40
N PHE A 183 11.34 -19.89 -1.26
CA PHE A 183 12.64 -19.22 -1.14
C PHE A 183 12.64 -17.74 -1.51
N ASN A 184 12.58 -16.88 -0.49
CA ASN A 184 12.79 -15.44 -0.61
C ASN A 184 14.23 -15.10 -0.17
N PRO A 185 15.22 -15.09 -1.09
CA PRO A 185 16.62 -14.86 -0.70
C PRO A 185 16.89 -13.42 -0.25
N GLN A 186 16.05 -12.45 -0.64
CA GLN A 186 16.16 -11.05 -0.25
C GLN A 186 14.78 -10.41 -0.27
N ILE A 187 14.30 -9.97 0.89
CA ILE A 187 13.09 -9.14 0.94
C ILE A 187 13.37 -7.86 0.16
N ASP A 188 12.55 -7.63 -0.88
CA ASP A 188 12.45 -6.35 -1.55
C ASP A 188 12.14 -5.25 -0.53
N PRO A 189 12.61 -4.02 -0.74
CA PRO A 189 12.37 -2.93 0.19
C PRO A 189 10.90 -2.82 0.60
N LEU A 190 10.68 -2.67 1.90
CA LEU A 190 9.35 -2.45 2.45
C LEU A 190 8.87 -1.05 2.08
N ILE A 191 7.61 -0.98 1.68
CA ILE A 191 6.88 0.24 1.37
C ILE A 191 5.93 0.49 2.52
N VAL A 192 5.97 1.69 3.07
CA VAL A 192 5.05 2.13 4.13
C VAL A 192 4.06 3.09 3.52
N GLU A 193 2.78 2.84 3.75
CA GLU A 193 1.71 3.76 3.42
C GLU A 193 1.00 4.17 4.70
N LYS A 194 0.69 5.47 4.82
CA LYS A 194 -0.09 6.02 5.91
C LYS A 194 -1.37 6.64 5.35
N ARG A 195 -2.50 6.15 5.84
CA ARG A 195 -3.83 6.71 5.57
C ARG A 195 -4.50 7.01 6.89
N GLN A 196 -4.85 8.27 7.12
CA GLN A 196 -5.47 8.73 8.34
C GLN A 196 -4.68 8.27 9.59
N ASN A 197 -5.28 7.43 10.44
CA ASN A 197 -4.70 6.88 11.67
C ASN A 197 -4.17 5.44 11.50
N ILE A 198 -4.05 4.94 10.26
CA ILE A 198 -3.60 3.58 9.94
C ILE A 198 -2.32 3.62 9.11
N VAL A 199 -1.41 2.71 9.44
CA VAL A 199 -0.19 2.41 8.69
C VAL A 199 -0.31 1.00 8.10
N GLY A 200 -0.03 0.90 6.81
CA GLY A 200 0.10 -0.36 6.08
C GLY A 200 1.53 -0.51 5.60
N ILE A 201 2.06 -1.73 5.71
CA ILE A 201 3.40 -2.06 5.21
C ILE A 201 3.26 -3.21 4.22
N CYS A 202 3.82 -3.04 3.02
CA CYS A 202 3.80 -4.07 2.00
C CYS A 202 5.17 -4.22 1.32
N SER A 203 5.47 -5.41 0.81
CA SER A 203 6.60 -5.59 -0.11
C SER A 203 6.22 -5.15 -1.52
N ARG A 204 7.21 -5.01 -2.40
CA ARG A 204 6.95 -4.78 -3.83
C ARG A 204 6.07 -5.88 -4.44
N ASP A 205 6.33 -7.15 -4.15
CA ASP A 205 5.50 -8.27 -4.64
C ASP A 205 4.03 -8.15 -4.21
N MET A 206 3.79 -7.74 -2.96
CA MET A 206 2.42 -7.49 -2.48
C MET A 206 1.77 -6.34 -3.23
N LEU A 207 2.50 -5.26 -3.46
CA LEU A 207 2.00 -4.10 -4.21
C LEU A 207 1.69 -4.47 -5.67
N GLU A 208 2.58 -5.22 -6.33
CA GLU A 208 2.37 -5.68 -7.71
C GLU A 208 1.18 -6.64 -7.82
N TYR A 209 1.05 -7.59 -6.88
CA TYR A 209 -0.10 -8.48 -6.80
C TYR A 209 -1.41 -7.68 -6.69
N ARG A 210 -1.43 -6.69 -5.80
CA ARG A 210 -2.59 -5.81 -5.60
C ARG A 210 -2.86 -4.93 -6.80
N ALA A 211 -1.83 -4.47 -7.51
CA ALA A 211 -1.99 -3.71 -8.75
C ALA A 211 -2.67 -4.58 -9.82
N GLY A 212 -2.37 -5.88 -9.87
CA GLY A 212 -3.10 -6.85 -10.67
C GLY A 212 -4.58 -7.01 -10.28
N LEU A 213 -4.93 -6.70 -9.03
CA LEU A 213 -6.31 -6.59 -8.55
C LEU A 213 -6.89 -5.18 -8.72
N GLY A 214 -6.18 -4.23 -9.33
CA GLY A 214 -6.63 -2.85 -9.50
C GLY A 214 -6.44 -1.95 -8.28
N PHE A 215 -5.55 -2.31 -7.35
CA PHE A 215 -5.18 -1.51 -6.18
C PHE A 215 -3.68 -1.18 -6.21
N ASP A 216 -3.32 0.09 -6.18
CA ASP A 216 -1.94 0.58 -6.20
C ASP A 216 -1.42 0.98 -4.81
N SER A 217 -1.98 0.37 -3.75
CA SER A 217 -1.75 0.74 -2.35
C SER A 217 -1.43 -0.46 -1.42
N CYS A 218 -0.63 -0.20 -0.39
CA CYS A 218 -0.39 -1.10 0.75
C CYS A 218 -1.58 -1.14 1.72
N ILE A 219 -2.46 -0.16 1.71
CA ILE A 219 -3.72 -0.17 2.47
C ILE A 219 -4.88 -0.31 1.49
N ILE A 220 -5.68 -1.36 1.65
CA ILE A 220 -6.95 -1.54 0.93
C ILE A 220 -8.07 -1.42 1.96
N THR A 221 -8.85 -0.34 1.85
CA THR A 221 -10.00 -0.07 2.72
C THR A 221 -11.31 -0.59 2.12
N ALA A 222 -12.37 -0.64 2.92
CA ALA A 222 -13.72 -0.89 2.42
C ALA A 222 -14.15 0.15 1.36
N TYR A 223 -13.70 1.40 1.48
CA TYR A 223 -13.91 2.45 0.48
C TYR A 223 -13.23 2.14 -0.87
N ASP A 224 -11.97 1.67 -0.85
CA ASP A 224 -11.26 1.29 -2.08
C ASP A 224 -11.96 0.12 -2.78
N LEU A 225 -12.39 -0.88 -2.00
CA LEU A 225 -13.12 -2.03 -2.52
C LEU A 225 -14.48 -1.60 -3.10
N ALA A 226 -15.21 -0.70 -2.44
CA ALA A 226 -16.47 -0.16 -2.92
C ALA A 226 -16.31 0.53 -4.28
N LYS A 227 -15.30 1.40 -4.44
CA LYS A 227 -15.01 2.05 -5.74
C LYS A 227 -14.73 1.03 -6.85
N LYS A 228 -13.98 -0.03 -6.53
CA LYS A 228 -13.70 -1.09 -7.49
C LYS A 228 -14.97 -1.84 -7.90
N LEU A 229 -15.81 -2.21 -6.94
CA LEU A 229 -17.09 -2.90 -7.20
C LEU A 229 -18.04 -2.03 -8.03
N GLU A 230 -18.11 -0.74 -7.73
CA GLU A 230 -18.88 0.23 -8.51
C GLU A 230 -18.40 0.29 -9.96
N GLY A 231 -17.08 0.35 -10.19
CA GLY A 231 -16.49 0.30 -11.54
C GLY A 231 -16.68 -1.04 -12.27
N GLN A 232 -17.12 -2.10 -11.56
CA GLN A 232 -17.44 -3.42 -12.11
C GLN A 232 -18.94 -3.62 -12.34
N ASP A 233 -19.75 -2.56 -12.25
CA ASP A 233 -21.21 -2.61 -12.40
C ASP A 233 -21.87 -3.54 -11.36
N LYS A 234 -21.32 -3.54 -10.13
CA LYS A 234 -21.85 -4.26 -8.96
C LYS A 234 -22.34 -3.27 -7.90
N PRO A 235 -23.38 -2.47 -8.19
CA PRO A 235 -23.78 -1.34 -7.36
C PRO A 235 -24.22 -1.73 -5.95
N ASP A 236 -24.92 -2.85 -5.78
CA ASP A 236 -25.40 -3.28 -4.46
C ASP A 236 -24.22 -3.73 -3.55
N GLU A 237 -23.24 -4.46 -4.09
CA GLU A 237 -22.01 -4.83 -3.37
C GLU A 237 -21.18 -3.57 -3.03
N ALA A 238 -21.15 -2.58 -3.92
CA ALA A 238 -20.46 -1.31 -3.67
C ALA A 238 -21.13 -0.51 -2.54
N ILE A 239 -22.47 -0.42 -2.51
CA ILE A 239 -23.22 0.23 -1.44
C ILE A 239 -22.94 -0.44 -0.09
N GLU A 240 -22.90 -1.77 -0.04
CA GLU A 240 -22.53 -2.52 1.17
C GLU A 240 -21.15 -2.07 1.67
N LYS A 241 -20.13 -2.07 0.80
CA LYS A 241 -18.76 -1.71 1.22
C LYS A 241 -18.59 -0.23 1.56
N TYR A 242 -19.28 0.68 0.87
CA TYR A 242 -19.33 2.08 1.29
C TYR A 242 -19.97 2.24 2.67
N SER A 243 -21.04 1.49 2.93
CA SER A 243 -21.76 1.52 4.21
C SER A 243 -20.93 0.92 5.35
N ASP A 244 -20.21 -0.19 5.09
CA ASP A 244 -19.21 -0.75 6.01
C ASP A 244 -18.14 0.29 6.36
N PHE A 245 -17.66 1.05 5.36
CA PHE A 245 -16.67 2.10 5.59
C PHE A 245 -17.22 3.21 6.49
N ILE A 246 -18.41 3.74 6.20
CA ILE A 246 -19.06 4.79 6.99
C ILE A 246 -19.36 4.32 8.42
N ALA A 247 -19.74 3.05 8.62
CA ALA A 247 -20.03 2.52 9.95
C ALA A 247 -18.81 2.50 10.87
N ASN A 248 -17.60 2.44 10.31
CA ASN A 248 -16.34 2.36 11.05
C ASN A 248 -15.57 3.69 11.09
N HIS A 249 -16.06 4.75 10.44
CA HIS A 249 -15.40 6.06 10.36
C HIS A 249 -16.44 7.19 10.50
N GLU A 250 -16.27 8.04 11.51
CA GLU A 250 -17.25 9.09 11.82
C GLU A 250 -17.18 10.29 10.86
N SER A 251 -16.02 10.58 10.28
CA SER A 251 -15.82 11.75 9.41
C SER A 251 -14.64 11.60 8.47
N GLY A 252 -14.48 12.56 7.56
CA GLY A 252 -13.38 12.63 6.62
C GLY A 252 -13.84 12.53 5.17
N ARG A 253 -12.96 12.94 4.24
CA ARG A 253 -13.29 13.03 2.81
C ARG A 253 -13.79 11.71 2.22
N GLU A 254 -13.27 10.58 2.68
CA GLU A 254 -13.69 9.25 2.21
C GLU A 254 -15.10 8.89 2.69
N VAL A 255 -15.50 9.31 3.89
CA VAL A 255 -16.87 9.15 4.42
C VAL A 255 -17.84 10.00 3.60
N GLU A 256 -17.49 11.28 3.38
CA GLU A 256 -18.27 12.19 2.54
C GLU A 256 -18.43 11.65 1.11
N ASN A 257 -17.34 11.17 0.51
CA ASN A 257 -17.36 10.54 -0.81
C ASN A 257 -18.25 9.30 -0.81
N SER A 258 -18.16 8.44 0.21
CA SER A 258 -18.95 7.22 0.32
C SER A 258 -20.45 7.53 0.35
N LEU A 259 -20.88 8.50 1.17
CA LEU A 259 -22.27 8.96 1.21
C LEU A 259 -22.71 9.50 -0.15
N PHE A 260 -21.92 10.37 -0.78
CA PHE A 260 -22.26 10.92 -2.08
C PHE A 260 -22.39 9.84 -3.16
N ARG A 261 -21.47 8.86 -3.20
CA ARG A 261 -21.52 7.74 -4.15
C ARG A 261 -22.74 6.85 -3.91
N ILE A 262 -23.04 6.47 -2.66
CA ILE A 262 -24.27 5.70 -2.33
C ILE A 262 -25.52 6.44 -2.83
N GLY A 263 -25.63 7.74 -2.58
CA GLY A 263 -26.77 8.54 -3.03
C GLY A 263 -26.94 8.49 -4.56
N ASN A 264 -25.84 8.66 -5.30
CA ASN A 264 -25.86 8.56 -6.77
C ASN A 264 -26.21 7.16 -7.27
N ILE A 265 -25.65 6.11 -6.67
CA ILE A 265 -26.00 4.72 -7.04
C ILE A 265 -27.51 4.49 -6.83
N TYR A 266 -28.08 4.99 -5.74
CA TYR A 266 -29.54 4.90 -5.53
C TYR A 266 -30.36 5.71 -6.54
N MET A 267 -29.88 6.87 -6.99
CA MET A 267 -30.50 7.63 -8.09
C MET A 267 -30.52 6.80 -9.38
N GLU A 268 -29.38 6.21 -9.75
CA GLU A 268 -29.22 5.38 -10.95
C GLU A 268 -30.13 4.14 -10.92
N GLN A 269 -30.33 3.56 -9.74
CA GLN A 269 -31.26 2.45 -9.51
C GLN A 269 -32.74 2.87 -9.39
N ASN A 270 -33.06 4.15 -9.54
CA ASN A 270 -34.40 4.73 -9.33
C ASN A 270 -34.95 4.50 -7.90
N LYS A 271 -34.08 4.30 -6.91
CA LYS A 271 -34.42 4.15 -5.49
C LYS A 271 -34.42 5.52 -4.80
N TYR A 272 -35.22 6.46 -5.31
CA TYR A 272 -35.15 7.88 -4.97
C TYR A 272 -35.28 8.19 -3.48
N GLN A 273 -36.15 7.48 -2.74
CA GLN A 273 -36.29 7.71 -1.30
C GLN A 273 -35.00 7.37 -0.53
N LEU A 274 -34.26 6.35 -0.96
CA LEU A 274 -32.98 6.00 -0.34
C LEU A 274 -31.90 7.02 -0.72
N ALA A 275 -31.90 7.50 -1.96
CA ALA A 275 -31.00 8.55 -2.41
C ALA A 275 -31.20 9.84 -1.61
N GLU A 276 -32.45 10.29 -1.45
CA GLU A 276 -32.84 11.44 -0.63
C GLU A 276 -32.27 11.31 0.79
N ASN A 277 -32.54 10.19 1.47
CA ASN A 277 -32.08 9.96 2.84
C ASN A 277 -30.55 10.09 2.96
N ILE A 278 -29.80 9.58 1.97
CA ILE A 278 -28.35 9.60 1.98
C ILE A 278 -27.79 11.00 1.68
N PHE A 279 -28.36 11.72 0.71
CA PHE A 279 -27.94 13.10 0.43
C PHE A 279 -28.28 14.04 1.60
N LEU A 280 -29.46 13.88 2.22
CA LEU A 280 -29.82 14.62 3.44
C LEU A 280 -28.83 14.34 4.56
N LYS A 281 -28.45 13.08 4.77
CA LYS A 281 -27.43 12.71 5.75
C LYS A 281 -26.11 13.43 5.47
N LEU A 282 -25.63 13.40 4.22
CA LEU A 282 -24.39 14.05 3.81
C LEU A 282 -24.40 15.57 4.08
N VAL A 283 -25.45 16.29 3.67
CA VAL A 283 -25.50 17.75 3.84
C VAL A 283 -25.71 18.19 5.29
N ASN A 284 -26.41 17.38 6.10
CA ASN A 284 -26.68 17.69 7.50
C ASN A 284 -25.49 17.36 8.41
N GLU A 285 -24.84 16.21 8.20
CA GLU A 285 -23.71 15.75 9.03
C GLU A 285 -22.36 16.33 8.56
N HIS A 286 -22.25 16.71 7.29
CA HIS A 286 -21.03 17.28 6.70
C HIS A 286 -21.32 18.56 5.90
N PRO A 287 -21.77 19.65 6.56
CA PRO A 287 -22.23 20.87 5.88
C PRO A 287 -21.17 21.59 5.06
N ASN A 288 -19.88 21.27 5.28
CA ASN A 288 -18.72 21.84 4.57
C ASN A 288 -18.10 20.87 3.55
N THR A 289 -18.79 19.78 3.22
CA THR A 289 -18.32 18.82 2.21
C THR A 289 -18.25 19.46 0.82
N HIS A 290 -17.21 19.11 0.06
CA HIS A 290 -17.07 19.50 -1.34
C HIS A 290 -18.19 18.99 -2.26
N HIS A 291 -19.03 18.05 -1.78
CA HIS A 291 -20.20 17.54 -2.49
C HIS A 291 -21.50 18.29 -2.16
N LYS A 292 -21.47 19.31 -1.29
CA LYS A 292 -22.68 19.98 -0.78
C LYS A 292 -23.59 20.47 -1.90
N THR A 293 -23.05 21.29 -2.81
CA THR A 293 -23.82 21.88 -3.92
C THR A 293 -24.48 20.82 -4.79
N LYS A 294 -23.71 19.80 -5.22
CA LYS A 294 -24.23 18.70 -6.04
C LYS A 294 -25.28 17.85 -5.31
N SER A 295 -25.11 17.66 -4.00
CA SER A 295 -26.08 16.92 -3.19
C SER A 295 -27.40 17.71 -3.05
N ILE A 296 -27.31 19.03 -2.88
CA ILE A 296 -28.50 19.91 -2.87
C ILE A 296 -29.18 19.94 -4.24
N GLU A 297 -28.43 19.99 -5.34
CA GLU A 297 -28.98 19.87 -6.70
C GLU A 297 -29.76 18.56 -6.86
N ASN A 298 -29.16 17.42 -6.50
CA ASN A 298 -29.83 16.12 -6.52
C ASN A 298 -31.09 16.09 -5.63
N LEU A 299 -31.04 16.70 -4.43
CA LEU A 299 -32.21 16.80 -3.55
C LEU A 299 -33.33 17.66 -4.17
N ASN A 300 -32.98 18.76 -4.84
CA ASN A 300 -33.94 19.59 -5.55
C ASN A 300 -34.58 18.86 -6.74
N GLU A 301 -33.81 18.03 -7.46
CA GLU A 301 -34.35 17.14 -8.51
C GLU A 301 -35.36 16.14 -7.96
N LEU A 302 -35.18 15.70 -6.71
CA LEU A 302 -36.12 14.86 -5.97
C LEU A 302 -37.30 15.64 -5.36
N GLY A 303 -37.35 16.96 -5.53
CA GLY A 303 -38.40 17.83 -4.98
C GLY A 303 -38.23 18.14 -3.49
N VAL A 304 -37.04 17.90 -2.94
CA VAL A 304 -36.72 18.12 -1.52
C VAL A 304 -36.06 19.48 -1.37
N SER A 305 -36.78 20.43 -0.77
CA SER A 305 -36.21 21.75 -0.45
C SER A 305 -35.29 21.65 0.76
N VAL A 306 -33.99 21.82 0.55
CA VAL A 306 -33.03 21.97 1.65
C VAL A 306 -33.09 23.43 2.11
N PRO A 307 -33.37 23.72 3.40
CA PRO A 307 -33.29 25.09 3.91
C PRO A 307 -31.90 25.66 3.61
N GLU A 308 -31.84 26.89 3.08
CA GLU A 308 -30.58 27.63 3.01
C GLU A 308 -30.05 27.77 4.44
N ILE A 309 -29.07 26.94 4.79
CA ILE A 309 -28.29 27.15 5.99
C ILE A 309 -27.49 28.41 5.67
N SER A 310 -27.87 29.53 6.29
CA SER A 310 -27.21 30.81 6.12
C SER A 310 -25.70 30.59 6.25
N GLU A 311 -24.94 30.97 5.22
CA GLU A 311 -23.46 30.91 5.19
C GLU A 311 -22.79 31.85 6.22
N GLU A 312 -23.55 32.33 7.21
CA GLU A 312 -23.13 33.21 8.28
C GLU A 312 -22.53 32.35 9.40
N ASP A 313 -21.20 32.21 9.40
CA ASP A 313 -20.32 32.28 10.59
C ASP A 313 -18.97 31.52 10.46
N ASP A 314 -18.50 31.20 9.25
CA ASP A 314 -17.07 30.86 9.05
C ASP A 314 -16.24 32.14 8.78
N VAL A 315 -16.33 33.11 9.71
CA VAL A 315 -15.28 34.13 9.86
C VAL A 315 -14.21 33.51 10.76
N GLU A 316 -13.21 32.89 10.13
CA GLU A 316 -11.96 32.50 10.78
C GLU A 316 -11.40 33.68 11.57
N THR A 317 -11.47 33.58 12.90
CA THR A 317 -10.63 34.37 13.79
C THR A 317 -9.23 33.78 13.74
N GLU A 318 -8.45 34.16 12.73
CA GLU A 318 -6.99 34.18 12.84
C GLU A 318 -6.61 35.14 13.97
N THR A 319 -6.65 34.62 15.20
CA THR A 319 -6.08 35.31 16.36
C THR A 319 -4.65 34.81 16.53
N THR A 320 -3.76 35.66 16.03
CA THR A 320 -2.39 35.88 16.51
C THR A 320 -2.09 35.38 17.93
N ALA A 321 -1.06 34.53 18.04
CA ALA A 321 -0.08 34.51 19.14
C ALA A 321 1.18 33.75 18.71
#